data_AF-E1QSJ3-F1
#
_entry.id   AF-E1QSJ3-F1
#
_cell.length_a   1.000
_cell.length_b   1.000
_cell.length_c   1.000
_cell.angle_alpha   90.00
_cell.angle_beta   90.00
_cell.angle_gamma   90.00
#
_symmetry.space_group_name_H-M   'P 1'
#
loop_
_entity.id
_entity.type
_entity.pdbx_description
1 polymer ?
#
loop_
_entity_poly.entity_id
_entity_poly.type
_entity_poly.pdbx_seq_one_letter_code
_entity_poly.pdbx_strand_id
1 'polypeptide(L)'
;MFLKDEFLRLLEEDREFRYAIMGLLGIVNLRNAVSDLVSAMRALTEEVKGVRADVNELKSGFSSLGNRVSKIETRIGSIETRISSIEARLDGVEVRLDKVEGRLDRIEESLDRIDRTMERMIMSLEEEANYVAQYYLGQRGIVVKTGPTYLDARYEFDIYGTNGRVTVVGEAKVRAGPDTVREVNDRVNEAIKQLS
;
A
#
# COMPACT_ATOMS: atom_id res chain seq x y z
N MET A 1 -48.48 -27.13 -104.70
CA MET A 1 -47.53 -27.23 -103.57
C MET A 1 -48.09 -26.35 -102.46
N PHE A 2 -48.32 -26.90 -101.27
CA PHE A 2 -49.05 -26.21 -100.21
C PHE A 2 -48.17 -25.12 -99.57
N LEU A 3 -48.73 -23.94 -99.30
CA LEU A 3 -48.04 -22.77 -98.73
C LEU A 3 -47.23 -23.10 -97.45
N LYS A 4 -47.71 -24.07 -96.65
CA LYS A 4 -47.03 -24.56 -95.45
C LYS A 4 -45.68 -25.23 -95.76
N ASP A 5 -45.62 -26.06 -96.79
CA ASP A 5 -44.40 -26.80 -97.15
C ASP A 5 -43.33 -25.85 -97.65
N GLU A 6 -43.74 -24.84 -98.42
CA GLU A 6 -42.84 -23.77 -98.88
C GLU A 6 -42.36 -22.87 -97.72
N PHE A 7 -43.24 -22.55 -96.77
CA PHE A 7 -42.87 -21.78 -95.57
C PHE A 7 -41.86 -22.52 -94.68
N LEU A 8 -42.04 -23.83 -94.48
CA LEU A 8 -41.11 -24.66 -93.73
C LEU A 8 -39.77 -24.81 -94.46
N ARG A 9 -39.79 -25.02 -95.79
CA ARG A 9 -38.58 -25.05 -96.61
C ARG A 9 -37.78 -23.75 -96.52
N LEU A 10 -38.44 -22.60 -96.63
CA LEU A 10 -37.78 -21.29 -96.47
C LEU A 10 -37.25 -21.08 -95.05
N LEU A 11 -37.95 -21.55 -94.00
CA LEU A 11 -37.40 -21.53 -92.65
C LEU A 11 -36.13 -22.39 -92.51
N GLU A 12 -36.01 -23.51 -93.24
CA GLU A 12 -34.86 -24.44 -93.15
C GLU A 12 -33.70 -24.10 -94.08
N GLU A 13 -33.96 -23.55 -95.27
CA GLU A 13 -32.95 -23.30 -96.30
C GLU A 13 -32.54 -21.82 -96.36
N ASP A 14 -33.47 -20.89 -96.12
CA ASP A 14 -33.23 -19.45 -96.20
C ASP A 14 -32.93 -18.86 -94.81
N ARG A 15 -31.68 -18.39 -94.66
CA ARG A 15 -31.19 -17.80 -93.43
C ARG A 15 -31.83 -16.44 -93.13
N GLU A 16 -32.05 -15.61 -94.15
CA GLU A 16 -32.62 -14.27 -93.98
C GLU A 16 -34.10 -14.36 -93.61
N PHE A 17 -34.85 -15.22 -94.30
CA PHE A 17 -36.26 -15.48 -94.00
C PHE A 17 -36.43 -16.00 -92.56
N ARG A 18 -35.62 -16.98 -92.15
CA ARG A 18 -35.63 -17.50 -90.78
C ARG A 18 -35.38 -16.42 -89.74
N TYR A 19 -34.38 -15.55 -89.95
CA TYR A 19 -34.11 -14.46 -89.01
C TYR A 19 -35.21 -13.40 -88.98
N ALA A 20 -35.83 -13.09 -90.11
CA ALA A 20 -36.96 -12.17 -90.17
C ALA A 20 -38.15 -12.70 -89.34
N ILE A 21 -38.49 -13.98 -89.49
CA ILE A 21 -39.53 -14.64 -88.68
C ILE A 21 -39.13 -14.69 -87.20
N MET A 22 -37.87 -15.02 -86.88
CA MET A 22 -37.37 -14.99 -85.50
C MET A 22 -37.42 -13.59 -84.87
N GLY A 23 -37.21 -12.54 -85.66
CA GLY A 23 -37.36 -11.15 -85.25
C GLY A 23 -38.83 -10.79 -84.96
N LEU A 24 -39.74 -11.11 -85.89
CA LEU A 24 -41.18 -10.86 -85.75
C LEU A 24 -41.81 -11.62 -84.57
N LEU A 25 -41.37 -12.86 -84.32
CA LEU A 25 -41.79 -13.66 -83.18
C LEU A 25 -41.09 -13.28 -81.86
N GLY A 26 -40.19 -12.29 -81.86
CA GLY A 26 -39.48 -11.82 -80.67
C GLY A 26 -38.42 -12.78 -80.11
N ILE A 27 -38.08 -13.85 -80.85
CA ILE A 27 -37.13 -14.90 -80.42
C ILE A 27 -35.73 -14.31 -80.22
N VAL A 28 -35.33 -13.34 -81.04
CA VAL A 28 -34.04 -12.65 -80.91
C VAL A 28 -33.97 -11.84 -79.61
N ASN A 29 -35.05 -11.12 -79.26
CA ASN A 29 -35.13 -10.33 -78.03
C ASN A 29 -35.10 -11.21 -76.79
N LEU A 30 -35.86 -12.32 -76.81
CA LEU A 30 -35.88 -13.30 -75.72
C LEU A 30 -34.50 -13.92 -75.51
N ARG A 31 -33.80 -14.29 -76.59
CA ARG A 31 -32.43 -14.82 -76.52
C ARG A 31 -31.47 -13.83 -75.85
N ASN A 32 -31.55 -12.54 -76.19
CA ASN A 32 -30.71 -11.50 -75.60
C ASN A 32 -31.02 -11.31 -74.11
N ALA A 33 -32.28 -11.20 -73.73
CA ALA A 33 -32.69 -11.07 -72.33
C ALA A 33 -32.24 -12.28 -71.48
N VAL A 34 -32.31 -13.49 -72.03
CA VAL A 34 -31.80 -14.71 -71.37
C VAL A 34 -30.28 -14.64 -71.21
N SER A 35 -29.55 -14.16 -72.21
CA SER A 35 -28.09 -13.96 -72.13
C SER A 35 -27.70 -12.94 -71.06
N ASP A 36 -28.43 -11.85 -70.95
CA ASP A 36 -28.22 -10.82 -69.94
C ASP A 36 -28.53 -11.35 -68.54
N LEU A 37 -29.62 -12.11 -68.39
CA LEU A 37 -29.99 -12.76 -67.14
C LEU A 37 -28.91 -13.76 -66.69
N VAL A 38 -28.38 -14.57 -67.62
CA VAL A 38 -27.28 -15.50 -67.32
C VAL A 38 -26.03 -14.74 -66.85
N SER A 39 -25.76 -13.58 -67.45
CA SER A 39 -24.64 -12.73 -67.04
C SER A 39 -24.85 -12.14 -65.64
N ALA A 40 -26.05 -11.63 -65.34
CA ALA A 40 -26.41 -11.14 -64.02
C ALA A 40 -26.37 -12.24 -62.96
N MET A 41 -26.87 -13.44 -63.27
CA MET A 41 -26.79 -14.60 -62.38
C MET A 41 -25.36 -15.01 -62.05
N ARG A 42 -24.44 -14.93 -63.02
CA ARG A 42 -23.01 -15.17 -62.77
C ARG A 42 -22.42 -14.13 -61.83
N ALA A 43 -22.73 -12.85 -62.02
CA ALA A 43 -22.28 -11.78 -61.12
C ALA A 43 -22.78 -12.00 -59.69
N LEU A 44 -24.08 -12.28 -59.51
CA LEU A 44 -24.66 -12.55 -58.20
C LEU A 44 -24.03 -13.79 -57.54
N THR A 45 -23.68 -14.81 -58.32
CA THR A 45 -22.98 -15.99 -57.81
C THR A 45 -21.62 -15.62 -57.22
N GLU A 46 -20.87 -14.74 -57.86
CA GLU A 46 -19.58 -14.26 -57.35
C GLU A 46 -19.75 -13.37 -56.10
N GLU A 47 -20.75 -12.48 -56.07
CA GLU A 47 -21.06 -11.68 -54.87
C GLU A 47 -21.41 -12.57 -53.67
N VAL A 48 -22.25 -13.59 -53.87
CA VAL A 48 -22.62 -14.54 -52.81
C VAL A 48 -21.40 -15.33 -52.31
N LYS A 49 -20.45 -15.68 -53.18
CA LYS A 49 -19.17 -16.28 -52.75
C LYS A 49 -18.36 -15.32 -51.90
N GLY A 50 -18.30 -14.04 -52.27
CA GLY A 50 -17.65 -12.98 -51.50
C GLY A 50 -18.24 -12.85 -50.10
N VAL A 51 -19.57 -12.68 -50.01
CA VAL A 51 -20.28 -12.60 -48.72
C VAL A 51 -20.04 -13.84 -47.87
N ARG A 52 -19.99 -15.04 -48.47
CA ARG A 52 -19.69 -16.28 -47.74
C ARG A 52 -18.28 -16.27 -47.16
N ALA A 53 -17.30 -15.72 -47.88
CA ALA A 53 -15.94 -15.57 -47.40
C ALA A 53 -15.87 -14.61 -46.21
N ASP A 54 -16.49 -13.43 -46.34
CA ASP A 54 -16.54 -12.40 -45.28
C ASP A 54 -17.21 -12.95 -44.01
N VAL A 55 -18.30 -13.70 -44.15
CA VAL A 55 -18.98 -14.36 -43.01
C VAL A 55 -18.08 -15.37 -42.31
N ASN A 56 -17.24 -16.11 -43.04
CA ASN A 56 -16.31 -17.06 -42.44
C ASN A 56 -15.15 -16.35 -41.72
N GLU A 57 -14.69 -15.22 -42.25
CA GLU A 57 -13.70 -14.38 -41.57
C GLU A 57 -14.27 -13.79 -40.28
N LEU A 58 -15.49 -13.23 -40.34
CA LEU A 58 -16.19 -12.72 -39.16
C LEU A 58 -16.37 -13.79 -38.09
N LYS A 59 -16.80 -15.00 -38.46
CA LYS A 59 -16.91 -16.14 -37.51
C LYS A 59 -15.57 -16.41 -36.82
N SER A 60 -14.48 -16.43 -37.58
CA SER A 60 -13.13 -16.65 -37.04
C SER A 60 -12.73 -15.51 -36.09
N GLY A 61 -13.03 -14.26 -36.46
CA GLY A 61 -12.83 -13.09 -35.60
C GLY A 61 -13.61 -13.17 -34.30
N PHE A 62 -14.88 -13.57 -34.34
CA PHE A 62 -15.73 -13.77 -33.16
C PHE A 62 -15.19 -14.87 -32.25
N SER A 63 -14.72 -15.99 -32.79
CA SER A 63 -14.09 -17.05 -31.99
C SER A 63 -12.82 -16.54 -31.28
N SER A 64 -11.99 -15.76 -31.97
CA SER A 64 -10.81 -15.14 -31.38
C SER A 64 -11.17 -14.15 -30.27
N LEU A 65 -12.20 -13.32 -30.48
CA LEU A 65 -12.70 -12.40 -29.48
C LEU A 65 -13.23 -13.14 -28.24
N GLY A 66 -14.01 -14.21 -28.43
CA GLY A 66 -14.49 -15.07 -27.33
C GLY A 66 -13.33 -15.59 -26.48
N ASN A 67 -12.28 -16.11 -27.11
CA ASN A 67 -11.08 -16.58 -26.40
C ASN A 67 -10.38 -15.46 -25.61
N ARG A 68 -10.35 -14.24 -26.14
CA ARG A 68 -9.77 -13.08 -25.43
C ARG A 68 -10.61 -12.68 -24.22
N VAL A 69 -11.93 -12.69 -24.35
CA VAL A 69 -12.86 -12.40 -23.26
C VAL A 69 -12.70 -13.42 -22.13
N SER A 70 -12.69 -14.72 -22.42
CA SER A 70 -12.49 -15.75 -21.38
C SER A 70 -11.15 -15.64 -20.65
N LYS A 71 -10.08 -15.22 -21.36
CA LYS A 71 -8.78 -14.92 -20.72
C LYS A 71 -8.87 -13.70 -19.78
N ILE A 72 -9.63 -12.68 -20.15
CA ILE A 72 -9.86 -11.50 -19.30
C ILE A 72 -10.64 -11.89 -18.06
N GLU A 73 -11.73 -12.64 -18.19
CA GLU A 73 -12.54 -13.13 -17.06
C GLU A 73 -11.68 -13.92 -16.06
N THR A 74 -10.83 -14.82 -16.57
CA THR A 74 -9.90 -15.60 -15.72
C THR A 74 -8.92 -14.69 -14.96
N ARG A 75 -8.38 -13.67 -15.64
CA ARG A 75 -7.45 -12.70 -15.01
C ARG A 75 -8.16 -11.86 -13.96
N ILE A 76 -9.40 -11.46 -14.20
CA ILE A 76 -10.22 -10.70 -13.23
C ILE A 76 -10.45 -11.55 -11.98
N GLY A 77 -10.87 -12.81 -12.11
CA GLY A 77 -11.05 -13.68 -10.94
C GLY A 77 -9.76 -13.90 -10.13
N SER A 78 -8.60 -13.97 -10.81
CA SER A 78 -7.30 -14.03 -10.12
C SER A 78 -6.98 -12.74 -9.37
N ILE A 79 -7.33 -11.57 -9.92
CA ILE A 79 -7.15 -10.28 -9.26
C ILE A 79 -8.05 -10.18 -8.03
N GLU A 80 -9.33 -10.54 -8.13
CA GLU A 80 -10.28 -10.54 -7.01
C GLU A 80 -9.79 -11.40 -5.84
N THR A 81 -9.28 -12.60 -6.15
CA THR A 81 -8.69 -13.50 -5.14
C THR A 81 -7.48 -12.86 -4.46
N ARG A 82 -6.62 -12.19 -5.22
CA ARG A 82 -5.43 -11.50 -4.67
C ARG A 82 -5.81 -10.30 -3.81
N ILE A 83 -6.84 -9.55 -4.19
CA ILE A 83 -7.36 -8.42 -3.40
C ILE A 83 -7.89 -8.94 -2.07
N SER A 84 -8.71 -9.98 -2.08
CA SER A 84 -9.25 -10.60 -0.85
C SER A 84 -8.14 -11.07 0.10
N SER A 85 -7.05 -11.62 -0.45
CA SER A 85 -5.88 -12.02 0.34
C SER A 85 -5.11 -10.83 0.93
N ILE A 86 -5.05 -9.70 0.22
CA ILE A 86 -4.41 -8.47 0.71
C ILE A 86 -5.24 -7.87 1.85
N GLU A 87 -6.56 -7.81 1.69
CA GLU A 87 -7.50 -7.32 2.73
C GLU A 87 -7.32 -8.11 4.03
N ALA A 88 -7.38 -9.44 3.98
CA ALA A 88 -7.17 -10.28 5.16
C ALA A 88 -5.79 -10.10 5.83
N ARG A 89 -4.75 -9.79 5.04
CA ARG A 89 -3.41 -9.49 5.57
C ARG A 89 -3.37 -8.12 6.24
N LEU A 90 -4.08 -7.13 5.71
CA LEU A 90 -4.18 -5.80 6.30
C LEU A 90 -4.93 -5.84 7.63
N ASP A 91 -6.04 -6.57 7.71
CA ASP A 91 -6.74 -6.82 8.99
C ASP A 91 -5.80 -7.46 10.03
N GLY A 92 -4.98 -8.42 9.60
CA GLY A 92 -3.97 -9.04 10.46
C GLY A 92 -2.83 -8.10 10.89
N VAL A 93 -2.52 -7.07 10.10
CA VAL A 93 -1.55 -6.02 10.46
C VAL A 93 -2.16 -5.06 11.48
N GLU A 94 -3.40 -4.64 11.27
CA GLU A 94 -4.13 -3.74 12.18
C GLU A 94 -4.19 -4.34 13.60
N VAL A 95 -4.64 -5.60 13.73
CA VAL A 95 -4.67 -6.31 15.03
C VAL A 95 -3.29 -6.41 15.69
N ARG A 96 -2.22 -6.50 14.90
CA ARG A 96 -0.85 -6.54 15.43
C ARG A 96 -0.38 -5.17 15.92
N LEU A 97 -0.78 -4.10 15.25
CA LEU A 97 -0.47 -2.73 15.65
C LEU A 97 -1.18 -2.39 16.97
N ASP A 98 -2.48 -2.71 17.11
CA ASP A 98 -3.21 -2.53 18.37
C ASP A 98 -2.51 -3.22 19.56
N LYS A 99 -1.98 -4.44 19.32
CA LYS A 99 -1.22 -5.18 20.34
C LYS A 99 0.13 -4.53 20.65
N VAL A 100 0.77 -3.87 19.69
CA VAL A 100 2.02 -3.14 19.91
C VAL A 100 1.73 -1.86 20.71
N GLU A 101 0.70 -1.11 20.35
CA GLU A 101 0.25 0.08 21.09
C GLU A 101 -0.03 -0.28 22.56
N GLY A 102 -0.87 -1.29 22.82
CA GLY A 102 -1.15 -1.73 24.20
C GLY A 102 0.05 -2.37 24.92
N ARG A 103 1.17 -2.68 24.24
CA ARG A 103 2.43 -3.05 24.89
C ARG A 103 3.26 -1.82 25.23
N LEU A 104 3.24 -0.79 24.39
CA LEU A 104 3.91 0.48 24.64
C LEU A 104 3.28 1.20 25.83
N ASP A 105 1.96 1.27 25.91
CA ASP A 105 1.24 1.86 27.06
C ASP A 105 1.68 1.22 28.39
N ARG A 106 1.78 -0.12 28.42
CA ARG A 106 2.23 -0.85 29.62
C ARG A 106 3.69 -0.61 29.96
N ILE A 107 4.54 -0.36 28.96
CA ILE A 107 5.94 0.00 29.18
C ILE A 107 6.01 1.40 29.78
N GLU A 108 5.25 2.37 29.25
CA GLU A 108 5.16 3.73 29.79
C GLU A 108 4.70 3.71 31.26
N GLU A 109 3.61 3.01 31.57
CA GLU A 109 3.15 2.85 32.96
C GLU A 109 4.20 2.20 33.89
N SER A 110 4.99 1.28 33.36
CA SER A 110 6.05 0.60 34.12
C SER A 110 7.23 1.52 34.38
N LEU A 111 7.60 2.35 33.40
CA LEU A 111 8.65 3.37 33.54
C LEU A 111 8.23 4.43 34.58
N ASP A 112 6.99 4.94 34.50
CA ASP A 112 6.46 5.88 35.49
C ASP A 112 6.48 5.31 36.92
N ARG A 113 6.29 4.00 37.07
CA ARG A 113 6.37 3.33 38.38
C ARG A 113 7.81 3.18 38.85
N ILE A 114 8.73 2.89 37.94
CA ILE A 114 10.16 2.79 38.24
C ILE A 114 10.67 4.17 38.70
N ASP A 115 10.36 5.23 37.97
CA ASP A 115 10.78 6.60 38.30
C ASP A 115 10.30 7.00 39.70
N ARG A 116 9.00 6.83 39.98
CA ARG A 116 8.44 7.06 41.34
C ARG A 116 9.04 6.19 42.43
N THR A 117 9.55 5.01 42.09
CA THR A 117 10.23 4.13 43.05
C THR A 117 11.66 4.59 43.28
N MET A 118 12.35 5.02 42.23
CA MET A 118 13.69 5.59 42.31
C MET A 118 13.70 6.88 43.13
N GLU A 119 12.77 7.81 42.90
CA GLU A 119 12.63 9.02 43.71
C GLU A 119 12.48 8.71 45.21
N ARG A 120 11.61 7.75 45.55
CA ARG A 120 11.42 7.30 46.95
C ARG A 120 12.68 6.67 47.54
N MET A 121 13.42 5.89 46.76
CA MET A 121 14.68 5.29 47.21
C MET A 121 15.76 6.35 47.43
N ILE A 122 15.85 7.36 46.57
CA ILE A 122 16.80 8.49 46.70
C ILE A 122 16.52 9.26 47.99
N MET A 123 15.27 9.68 48.23
CA MET A 123 14.91 10.38 49.47
C MET A 123 15.25 9.55 50.73
N SER A 124 14.95 8.25 50.71
CA SER A 124 15.30 7.35 51.82
C SER A 124 16.80 7.25 52.07
N LEU A 125 17.61 7.20 51.00
CA LEU A 125 19.07 7.20 51.09
C LEU A 125 19.62 8.50 51.68
N GLU A 126 19.07 9.64 51.27
CA GLU A 126 19.46 10.96 51.78
C GLU A 126 19.11 11.12 53.27
N GLU A 127 17.93 10.67 53.69
CA GLU A 127 17.53 10.64 55.10
C GLU A 127 18.46 9.78 55.95
N GLU A 128 18.76 8.56 55.49
CA GLU A 128 19.68 7.66 56.19
C GLU A 128 21.10 8.25 56.26
N ALA A 129 21.59 8.84 55.17
CA ALA A 129 22.89 9.48 55.14
C ALA A 129 22.99 10.64 56.14
N ASN A 130 21.93 11.44 56.28
CA ASN A 130 21.83 12.49 57.29
C ASN A 130 21.87 11.93 58.71
N TYR A 131 21.11 10.86 58.99
CA TYR A 131 21.12 10.21 60.30
C TYR A 131 22.53 9.67 60.66
N VAL A 132 23.16 8.97 59.73
CA VAL A 132 24.51 8.40 59.92
C VAL A 132 25.56 9.50 60.12
N ALA A 133 25.49 10.59 59.36
CA ALA A 133 26.40 11.72 59.51
C ALA A 133 26.29 12.36 60.91
N GLN A 134 25.05 12.62 61.37
CA GLN A 134 24.81 13.16 62.71
C GLN A 134 25.31 12.22 63.81
N TYR A 135 25.08 10.92 63.67
CA TYR A 135 25.56 9.91 64.61
C TYR A 135 27.09 9.93 64.76
N TYR A 136 27.84 9.92 63.65
CA TYR A 136 29.30 9.93 63.67
C TYR A 136 29.91 11.24 64.17
N LEU A 137 29.24 12.37 63.96
CA LEU A 137 29.62 13.66 64.53
C LEU A 137 29.39 13.67 66.05
N GLY A 138 28.26 13.12 66.51
CA GLY A 138 27.93 13.00 67.92
C GLY A 138 28.95 12.17 68.71
N GLN A 139 29.43 11.06 68.14
CA GLN A 139 30.51 10.25 68.72
C GLN A 139 31.83 11.03 68.93
N ARG A 140 32.03 12.14 68.20
CA ARG A 140 33.18 13.04 68.32
C ARG A 140 32.89 14.28 69.18
N GLY A 141 31.73 14.34 69.85
CA GLY A 141 31.29 15.48 70.65
C GLY A 141 30.79 16.67 69.82
N ILE A 142 30.56 16.49 68.52
CA ILE A 142 30.04 17.52 67.62
C ILE A 142 28.53 17.31 67.46
N VAL A 143 27.73 18.19 68.04
CA VAL A 143 26.27 18.18 67.87
C VAL A 143 25.90 19.18 66.78
N VAL A 144 25.46 18.65 65.63
CA VAL A 144 24.97 19.42 64.47
C VAL A 144 23.77 18.66 63.92
N LYS A 145 22.64 19.35 63.72
CA LYS A 145 21.51 18.80 62.96
C LYS A 145 21.78 19.00 61.48
N THR A 146 21.66 17.95 60.69
CA THR A 146 21.84 18.02 59.23
C THR A 146 20.54 17.75 58.49
N GLY A 147 20.43 18.27 57.29
CA GLY A 147 19.38 17.97 56.33
C GLY A 147 19.76 18.48 54.94
N PRO A 148 18.91 18.27 53.93
CA PRO A 148 19.14 18.82 52.62
C PRO A 148 19.11 20.35 52.66
N THR A 149 19.97 21.00 51.88
CA THR A 149 19.95 22.46 51.68
C THR A 149 20.15 22.84 50.22
N TYR A 150 19.65 24.02 49.87
CA TYR A 150 19.83 24.64 48.58
C TYR A 150 20.56 25.96 48.77
N LEU A 151 21.68 26.13 48.07
CA LEU A 151 22.41 27.39 48.09
C LEU A 151 21.90 28.34 46.98
N ASP A 152 21.64 27.79 45.79
CA ASP A 152 20.94 28.43 44.66
C ASP A 152 20.25 27.34 43.80
N ALA A 153 19.66 27.72 42.64
CA ALA A 153 19.03 26.76 41.73
C ALA A 153 20.00 25.75 41.06
N ARG A 154 21.32 25.87 41.30
CA ARG A 154 22.38 25.06 40.68
C ARG A 154 23.13 24.17 41.69
N TYR A 155 23.12 24.52 42.98
CA TYR A 155 23.84 23.77 44.01
C TYR A 155 22.90 23.29 45.13
N GLU A 156 22.60 21.98 45.09
CA GLU A 156 21.89 21.21 46.12
C GLU A 156 22.88 20.32 46.88
N PHE A 157 22.80 20.32 48.20
CA PHE A 157 23.61 19.44 49.07
C PHE A 157 22.69 18.58 49.94
N ASP A 158 22.88 17.27 49.83
CA ASP A 158 22.05 16.27 50.52
C ASP A 158 22.24 16.31 52.05
N ILE A 159 23.44 16.68 52.50
CA ILE A 159 23.80 16.78 53.92
C ILE A 159 24.38 18.16 54.19
N TYR A 160 23.65 18.98 54.94
CA TYR A 160 24.11 20.29 55.39
C TYR A 160 23.69 20.60 56.81
N GLY A 161 24.59 21.18 57.60
CA GLY A 161 24.25 21.70 58.93
C GLY A 161 25.40 22.48 59.56
N THR A 162 25.09 23.42 60.45
CA THR A 162 26.09 24.18 61.19
C THR A 162 25.66 24.41 62.63
N ASN A 163 26.62 24.45 63.56
CA ASN A 163 26.41 24.88 64.94
C ASN A 163 27.15 26.19 65.27
N GLY A 164 27.57 26.94 64.23
CA GLY A 164 28.32 28.19 64.37
C GLY A 164 29.82 28.01 64.62
N ARG A 165 30.29 26.79 64.97
CA ARG A 165 31.72 26.46 65.08
C ARG A 165 32.19 25.53 63.96
N VAL A 166 31.33 24.56 63.60
CA VAL A 166 31.59 23.58 62.54
C VAL A 166 30.43 23.61 61.57
N THR A 167 30.76 23.68 60.27
CA THR A 167 29.81 23.52 59.18
C THR A 167 30.09 22.19 58.48
N VAL A 168 29.04 21.40 58.28
CA VAL A 168 29.04 20.11 57.60
C VAL A 168 28.36 20.30 56.26
N VAL A 169 29.02 19.85 55.20
CA VAL A 169 28.50 19.83 53.84
C VAL A 169 28.88 18.49 53.22
N GLY A 170 27.94 17.82 52.56
CA GLY A 170 28.18 16.54 51.93
C GLY A 170 27.06 16.12 50.97
N GLU A 171 27.33 15.08 50.20
CA GLU A 171 26.38 14.43 49.30
C GLU A 171 26.19 12.96 49.69
N ALA A 172 24.96 12.47 49.55
CA ALA A 172 24.57 11.09 49.74
C ALA A 172 24.67 10.35 48.40
N LYS A 173 25.56 9.35 48.32
CA LYS A 173 25.76 8.54 47.11
C LYS A 173 25.79 7.06 47.44
N VAL A 174 25.17 6.24 46.59
CA VAL A 174 25.17 4.77 46.71
C VAL A 174 26.56 4.17 46.47
N ARG A 175 27.35 4.79 45.59
CA ARG A 175 28.76 4.44 45.33
C ARG A 175 29.57 5.73 45.22
N ALA A 176 30.53 5.90 46.12
CA ALA A 176 31.46 7.03 46.09
C ALA A 176 32.85 6.54 45.66
N GLY A 177 33.36 7.14 44.59
CA GLY A 177 34.75 6.98 44.14
C GLY A 177 35.59 8.22 44.41
N PRO A 178 36.92 8.17 44.19
CA PRO A 178 37.79 9.34 44.33
C PRO A 178 37.34 10.54 43.49
N ASP A 179 36.77 10.29 42.30
CA ASP A 179 36.27 11.35 41.42
C ASP A 179 35.01 12.01 41.99
N THR A 180 34.10 11.25 42.61
CA THR A 180 32.92 11.78 43.32
C THR A 180 33.33 12.75 44.42
N VAL A 181 34.38 12.42 45.18
CA VAL A 181 34.89 13.30 46.24
C VAL A 181 35.47 14.59 45.66
N ARG A 182 36.20 14.51 44.53
CA ARG A 182 36.71 15.71 43.85
C ARG A 182 35.58 16.59 43.34
N GLU A 183 34.56 16.00 42.73
CA GLU A 183 33.40 16.72 42.21
C GLU A 183 32.63 17.46 43.32
N VAL A 184 32.35 16.80 44.44
CA VAL A 184 31.72 17.44 45.61
C VAL A 184 32.59 18.59 46.12
N ASN A 185 33.90 18.37 46.23
CA ASN A 185 34.82 19.40 46.69
C ASN A 185 34.89 20.60 45.73
N ASP A 186 34.88 20.36 44.41
CA ASP A 186 34.86 21.41 43.39
C ASP A 186 33.55 22.21 43.46
N ARG A 187 32.41 21.52 43.59
CA ARG A 187 31.09 22.16 43.79
C ARG A 187 31.05 23.03 45.04
N VAL A 188 31.58 22.52 46.16
CA VAL A 188 31.67 23.29 47.42
C VAL A 188 32.58 24.52 47.23
N ASN A 189 33.72 24.37 46.57
CA ASN A 189 34.64 25.49 46.32
C ASN A 189 34.05 26.55 45.40
N GLU A 190 33.30 26.15 44.37
CA GLU A 190 32.55 27.07 43.51
C GLU A 190 31.44 27.80 44.27
N ALA A 191 30.67 27.07 45.07
CA ALA A 191 29.65 27.64 45.94
C ALA A 191 30.24 28.70 46.89
N ILE A 192 31.39 28.41 47.52
CA ILE A 192 32.08 29.36 48.41
C ILE A 192 32.51 30.62 47.65
N LYS A 193 33.06 30.48 46.43
CA LYS A 193 33.47 31.63 45.60
C LYS A 193 32.31 32.57 45.25
N GLN A 194 31.08 32.06 45.13
CA GLN A 194 29.90 32.89 44.84
C GLN A 194 29.35 33.61 46.07
N LEU A 195 29.66 33.12 47.28
CA LEU A 195 29.29 33.75 48.55
C LEU A 195 30.34 34.77 49.04
N SER A 196 31.50 34.85 48.37
CA SER A 196 32.65 35.72 48.68
C SER A 196 32.55 37.05 47.93
#